data_AF-A0A5M6IPL5-F1
#
_entry.id   AF-A0A5M6IPL5-F1
#
_cell.length_a   1.000
_cell.length_b   1.000
_cell.length_c   1.000
_cell.angle_alpha   90.00
_cell.angle_beta   90.00
_cell.angle_gamma   90.00
#
_symmetry.space_group_name_H-M   'P 1'
#
loop_
_entity.id
_entity.type
_entity.pdbx_description
1 polymer ?
#
loop_
_entity_poly.entity_id
_entity_poly.type
_entity_poly.pdbx_seq_one_letter_code
_entity_poly.pdbx_strand_id
1 'polypeptide(L)'
;MDQSTEELQARIAQLEKLMSTIRHDVRSALAPAMLAADVLRTNAEPRVKRSGDVVVRAIERVMDMLAETRDVVPSKPADKPLA
;
A
#
# COMPACT_ATOMS: atom_id res chain seq x y z
N MET A 1 19.68 28.92 -8.92
CA MET A 1 19.21 27.92 -7.96
C MET A 1 20.31 26.89 -7.82
N ASP A 2 20.51 26.34 -6.62
CA ASP A 2 21.64 25.46 -6.30
C ASP A 2 21.44 24.07 -6.95
N GLN A 3 22.41 23.59 -7.74
CA GLN A 3 22.35 22.28 -8.41
C GLN A 3 22.11 21.14 -7.40
N SER A 4 22.61 21.29 -6.17
CA SER A 4 22.39 20.33 -5.09
C SER A 4 20.92 20.19 -4.69
N THR A 5 20.15 21.29 -4.78
CA THR A 5 18.71 21.27 -4.45
C THR A 5 17.90 20.56 -5.55
N GLU A 6 18.26 20.77 -6.82
CA GLU A 6 17.62 20.10 -7.96
C GLU A 6 17.88 18.58 -7.96
N GLU A 7 19.11 18.17 -7.65
CA GLU A 7 19.47 16.75 -7.50
C GLU A 7 18.71 16.08 -6.34
N LEU A 8 18.56 16.77 -5.21
CA LEU A 8 17.79 16.27 -4.07
C LEU A 8 16.31 16.10 -4.42
N GLN A 9 15.70 17.08 -5.10
CA GLN A 9 14.31 17.00 -5.54
C GLN A 9 14.09 15.84 -6.53
N ALA A 10 15.00 15.66 -7.48
CA ALA A 10 14.95 14.54 -8.41
C ALA A 10 15.04 13.19 -7.69
N ARG A 11 15.90 13.10 -6.66
CA ARG A 11 16.04 11.88 -5.85
C ARG A 11 14.79 11.59 -5.02
N ILE A 12 14.17 12.61 -4.44
CA ILE A 12 12.89 12.48 -3.71
C ILE A 12 11.81 11.96 -4.67
N ALA A 13 11.63 12.59 -5.83
CA ALA A 13 10.62 12.16 -6.82
C ALA A 13 10.81 10.70 -7.29
N GLN A 14 12.07 10.26 -7.45
CA GLN A 14 12.37 8.85 -7.75
C GLN A 14 11.96 7.90 -6.62
N LEU A 15 12.23 8.26 -5.36
CA LEU A 15 11.84 7.47 -4.19
C LEU A 15 10.32 7.42 -4.04
N GLU A 16 9.61 8.53 -4.27
CA GLU A 16 8.15 8.58 -4.25
C GLU A 16 7.53 7.65 -5.30
N LYS A 17 8.08 7.69 -6.52
CA LYS A 17 7.67 6.81 -7.62
C LYS A 17 7.90 5.35 -7.27
N LEU A 18 9.09 5.01 -6.78
CA LEU A 18 9.43 3.64 -6.39
C LEU A 18 8.50 3.13 -5.28
N MET A 19 8.24 3.95 -4.26
CA MET A 19 7.33 3.58 -3.17
C MET A 19 5.90 3.39 -3.68
N SER A 20 5.46 4.21 -4.63
CA SER A 20 4.15 4.04 -5.28
C SER A 20 4.05 2.71 -6.04
N THR A 21 5.09 2.34 -6.78
CA THR A 21 5.17 1.04 -7.47
C THR A 21 5.14 -0.11 -6.48
N ILE A 22 5.96 -0.07 -5.41
CA ILE A 22 5.99 -1.11 -4.38
C ILE A 22 4.60 -1.29 -3.75
N ARG A 23 3.93 -0.20 -3.36
CA ARG A 23 2.57 -0.28 -2.81
C ARG A 23 1.61 -0.96 -3.79
N HIS A 24 1.64 -0.58 -5.06
CA HIS A 24 0.79 -1.18 -6.08
C HIS A 24 1.05 -2.69 -6.22
N ASP A 25 2.32 -3.08 -6.30
CA ASP A 25 2.71 -4.47 -6.55
C ASP A 25 2.38 -5.36 -5.35
N VAL A 26 2.57 -4.88 -4.12
CA VAL A 26 2.16 -5.61 -2.92
C VAL A 26 0.64 -5.78 -2.88
N ARG A 27 -0.15 -4.73 -3.17
CA ARG A 27 -1.62 -4.86 -3.25
C ARG A 27 -2.03 -5.90 -4.28
N SER A 28 -1.40 -5.88 -5.45
CA SER A 28 -1.68 -6.82 -6.54
C SER A 28 -1.33 -8.25 -6.14
N ALA A 29 -0.19 -8.46 -5.45
CA ALA A 29 0.23 -9.78 -4.97
C ALA A 29 -0.66 -10.33 -3.85
N LEU A 30 -1.25 -9.46 -3.02
CA LEU A 30 -2.15 -9.86 -1.93
C LEU A 30 -3.58 -10.15 -2.39
N ALA A 31 -4.03 -9.62 -3.53
CA ALA A 31 -5.36 -9.87 -4.07
C ALA A 31 -5.74 -11.36 -4.19
N PRO A 32 -4.91 -12.25 -4.80
CA PRO A 32 -5.23 -13.67 -4.84
C PRO A 32 -5.24 -14.34 -3.46
N ALA A 33 -4.41 -13.87 -2.51
CA ALA A 33 -4.43 -14.37 -1.15
C ALA A 33 -5.73 -14.01 -0.42
N MET A 34 -6.28 -12.81 -0.67
CA MET A 34 -7.59 -12.41 -0.15
C MET A 34 -8.71 -13.28 -0.71
N LEU A 35 -8.70 -13.56 -2.01
CA LEU A 35 -9.68 -14.46 -2.65
C LEU A 35 -9.61 -15.87 -2.04
N ALA A 36 -8.41 -16.40 -1.83
CA ALA A 36 -8.22 -17.70 -1.18
C ALA A 36 -8.74 -17.68 0.27
N ALA A 37 -8.49 -16.60 1.02
CA ALA A 37 -9.00 -16.43 2.37
C ALA A 37 -10.53 -16.40 2.42
N ASP A 38 -11.19 -15.72 1.47
CA ASP A 38 -12.65 -15.71 1.38
C ASP A 38 -13.23 -17.10 1.09
N VAL A 39 -12.59 -17.88 0.21
CA VAL A 39 -12.98 -19.28 0.01
C VAL A 39 -12.89 -20.08 1.31
N LEU A 40 -11.79 -19.94 2.07
CA LEU A 40 -11.63 -20.62 3.37
C LEU A 40 -12.73 -20.23 4.36
N ARG A 41 -13.17 -18.97 4.37
CA ARG A 41 -14.23 -18.45 5.27
C ARG A 41 -15.62 -19.02 4.99
N THR A 42 -15.84 -19.53 3.78
CA THR A 42 -17.09 -20.21 3.39
C THR A 42 -17.09 -21.70 3.71
N ASN A 43 -15.97 -22.26 4.19
CA ASN A 43 -15.87 -23.67 4.50
C ASN A 43 -16.76 -24.07 5.69
N ALA A 44 -17.39 -25.24 5.60
CA ALA A 44 -18.26 -25.78 6.64
C ALA A 44 -17.49 -26.15 7.93
N GLU A 45 -16.21 -26.52 7.81
CA GLU A 45 -15.35 -26.87 8.95
C GLU A 45 -14.96 -25.60 9.73
N PRO A 46 -15.37 -25.46 11.01
CA PRO A 46 -15.12 -24.26 11.80
C PRO A 46 -13.63 -23.93 11.98
N ARG A 47 -12.74 -24.92 11.95
CA ARG A 47 -11.30 -24.69 12.03
C ARG A 47 -10.77 -24.03 10.76
N VAL A 48 -11.23 -24.47 9.58
CA VAL A 48 -10.80 -23.93 8.28
C VAL A 48 -11.33 -22.51 8.11
N LYS A 49 -12.59 -22.26 8.47
CA LYS A 49 -13.18 -20.93 8.47
C LYS A 49 -12.38 -19.92 9.30
N ARG A 50 -12.00 -20.31 10.53
CA ARG A 50 -11.17 -19.48 11.42
C ARG A 50 -9.81 -19.17 10.82
N SER A 51 -9.18 -20.12 10.12
CA SER A 51 -7.93 -19.85 9.41
C SER A 51 -8.12 -18.80 8.32
N GLY A 52 -9.23 -18.84 7.56
CA GLY A 52 -9.57 -17.81 6.59
C GLY A 52 -9.71 -16.42 7.22
N ASP A 53 -10.41 -16.31 8.36
CA ASP A 53 -10.54 -15.05 9.10
C ASP A 53 -9.18 -14.50 9.57
N VAL A 54 -8.25 -15.37 9.98
CA VAL A 54 -6.88 -14.96 10.38
C VAL A 54 -6.10 -14.41 9.19
N VAL A 55 -6.20 -15.05 8.02
CA VAL A 55 -5.52 -14.58 6.80
C VAL A 55 -6.07 -13.22 6.38
N VAL A 56 -7.39 -13.03 6.36
CA VAL A 56 -8.00 -11.72 6.02
C VAL A 56 -7.46 -10.61 6.92
N ARG A 57 -7.50 -10.80 8.25
CA ARG A 57 -6.99 -9.80 9.21
C ARG A 57 -5.50 -9.48 9.01
N ALA A 58 -4.70 -10.48 8.68
CA ALA A 58 -3.27 -10.28 8.41
C ALA A 58 -3.07 -9.46 7.13
N ILE A 59 -3.83 -9.74 6.06
CA ILE A 59 -3.76 -8.99 4.80
C ILE A 59 -4.24 -7.55 5.02
N GLU A 60 -5.36 -7.34 5.70
CA GLU A 60 -5.88 -6.00 6.04
C GLU A 60 -4.84 -5.19 6.81
N ARG A 61 -4.19 -5.78 7.82
CA ARG A 61 -3.12 -5.12 8.56
C ARG A 61 -1.95 -4.69 7.66
N VAL A 62 -1.55 -5.52 6.70
CA VAL A 62 -0.50 -5.15 5.74
C VAL A 62 -0.96 -4.00 4.84
N MET A 63 -2.22 -4.01 4.41
CA MET A 63 -2.80 -2.94 3.60
C MET A 63 -2.83 -1.60 4.34
N ASP A 64 -3.15 -1.62 5.63
CA ASP A 64 -3.13 -0.44 6.51
C ASP A 64 -1.70 0.09 6.67
N MET A 65 -0.74 -0.78 6.96
CA MET A 65 0.69 -0.39 7.02
C MET A 65 1.17 0.26 5.72
N LEU A 66 0.76 -0.27 4.56
CA LEU A 66 1.08 0.33 3.26
C LEU A 66 0.37 1.66 3.03
N ALA A 67 -0.84 1.85 3.56
CA ALA A 67 -1.55 3.11 3.50
C ALA A 67 -0.84 4.19 4.34
N GLU A 68 -0.38 3.85 5.55
CA GLU A 68 0.37 4.76 6.43
C GLU A 68 1.68 5.27 5.77
N THR A 69 2.35 4.46 4.96
CA THR A 69 3.56 4.92 4.22
C THR A 69 3.28 6.03 3.21
N ARG A 70 2.01 6.24 2.82
CA ARG A 70 1.61 7.34 1.94
C ARG A 70 1.62 8.68 2.69
N ASP A 71 1.30 8.68 3.97
CA ASP A 71 1.18 9.91 4.77
C ASP A 71 2.54 10.42 5.30
N VAL A 72 3.56 9.56 5.28
CA VAL A 72 4.96 9.93 5.60
C VAL A 72 5.61 10.74 4.46
N VAL A 73 5.10 10.61 3.23
CA VAL A 73 5.54 11.38 2.07
C VAL A 73 4.52 12.49 1.82
N PRO A 74 4.82 13.76 2.14
CA PRO A 74 3.91 14.84 1.85
C PRO A 74 3.74 14.94 0.34
N SER A 75 2.57 14.55 -0.17
CA SER A 75 2.17 14.85 -1.53
C SER A 75 2.33 16.36 -1.74
N LYS A 76 3.15 16.74 -2.73
CA LYS A 76 3.40 18.12 -3.18
C LYS A 76 2.20 19.03 -2.89
N PRO A 77 2.38 20.19 -2.22
CA PRO A 77 1.25 21.06 -1.92
C PRO A 77 0.57 21.45 -3.23
N ALA A 78 -0.74 21.21 -3.28
CA ALA A 78 -1.57 21.54 -4.42
C ALA A 78 -1.29 22.98 -4.86
N ASP A 79 -0.96 23.17 -6.13
CA ASP A 79 -1.07 24.47 -6.79
C ASP A 79 -2.52 24.93 -6.59
N LYS A 80 -2.76 25.79 -5.59
CA LYS A 80 -3.98 26.58 -5.54
C LYS A 80 -3.92 27.48 -6.78
N PRO A 81 -4.92 27.45 -7.67
CA PRO A 81 -5.02 28.49 -8.68
C PRO A 81 -5.19 29.82 -7.94
N LEU A 82 -4.30 30.78 -8.24
CA LEU A 82 -4.54 32.18 -7.89
C LEU A 82 -5.86 32.58 -8.56
N ALA A 83 -6.87 32.81 -7.74
CA ALA A 83 -8.06 33.58 -8.10
C ALA A 83 -7.88 35.00 -7.59
#